data_AF-A0A3P7N1U5-F1
#
_entry.id   AF-A0A3P7N1U5-F1
#
_cell.length_a   1.000
_cell.length_b   1.000
_cell.length_c   1.000
_cell.angle_alpha   90.00
_cell.angle_beta   90.00
_cell.angle_gamma   90.00
#
_symmetry.space_group_name_H-M   'P 1'
#
loop_
_entity.id
_entity.type
_entity.pdbx_description
1 polymer ?
#
loop_
_entity_poly.entity_id
_entity_poly.type
_entity_poly.pdbx_seq_one_letter_code
_entity_poly.pdbx_strand_id
1 'polypeptide(L)'
;MGMFYRTIRMIENGLKPVYVFDGKPPNLKGGELAKRTERREESQKELNKAEELGDVEAIEKFSRRLVKVTPQHNEDCKTLLKLMGVPVVQVCLVFCLS
;
A
#
# COMPACT_ATOMS: atom_id res chain seq x y z
N MET A 1 -2.20 12.31 1.11
CA MET A 1 -1.81 13.26 2.20
C MET A 1 -1.47 12.60 3.54
N GLY A 2 -1.41 11.26 3.68
CA GLY A 2 -1.14 10.63 4.99
C GLY A 2 0.33 10.65 5.45
N MET A 3 1.28 10.31 4.56
CA MET A 3 2.68 10.09 4.97
C MET A 3 3.44 11.38 5.33
N PHE A 4 3.10 12.50 4.70
CA PHE A 4 3.74 13.80 4.95
C PHE A 4 3.53 14.27 6.39
N TYR A 5 2.27 14.45 6.80
CA TYR A 5 1.93 14.89 8.15
C TYR A 5 2.33 13.87 9.23
N ARG A 6 2.29 12.57 8.91
CA ARG A 6 2.73 11.52 9.84
C ARG A 6 4.23 11.62 10.12
N THR A 7 5.04 11.86 9.09
CA THR A 7 6.49 12.00 9.22
C THR A 7 6.85 13.27 10.00
N ILE A 8 6.15 14.38 9.74
CA ILE A 8 6.32 15.63 10.51
C ILE A 8 6.06 15.40 11.99
N ARG A 9 4.93 14.78 12.35
CA ARG A 9 4.61 14.48 13.77
C ARG A 9 5.63 13.57 14.44
N MET A 10 6.23 12.62 13.72
CA MET A 10 7.29 11.78 14.29
C MET A 10 8.55 12.59 14.58
N ILE A 11 8.93 13.49 13.65
CA ILE A 11 10.08 14.36 13.79
C ILE A 11 9.86 15.39 14.91
N GLU A 12 8.65 15.97 15.03
CA GLU A 12 8.26 16.88 16.11
C GLU A 12 8.38 16.22 17.49
N ASN A 13 8.08 14.92 17.57
CA ASN A 13 8.24 14.12 18.79
C ASN A 13 9.69 13.62 19.02
N GLY A 14 10.65 14.08 18.21
CA GLY A 14 12.07 13.71 18.33
C GLY A 14 12.43 12.31 17.80
N LEU A 15 11.49 11.63 17.13
CA LEU A 15 11.76 10.33 16.51
C LEU A 15 12.43 10.53 15.15
N LYS A 16 13.41 9.68 14.85
CA LYS A 16 14.09 9.63 13.54
C LYS A 16 13.52 8.47 12.71
N PRO A 17 12.45 8.68 11.93
CA PRO A 17 11.83 7.61 11.16
C PRO A 17 12.77 7.13 10.03
N VAL A 18 12.77 5.82 9.79
CA VAL A 18 13.39 5.20 8.62
C VAL A 18 12.30 4.45 7.88
N TYR A 19 12.09 4.75 6.59
CA TYR A 19 11.08 4.08 5.79
C TYR A 19 11.70 2.95 4.99
N VAL A 20 11.14 1.75 5.14
CA VAL A 20 11.53 0.56 4.37
C VAL A 20 10.42 0.25 3.38
N PHE A 21 10.75 0.29 2.09
CA PHE A 21 9.83 -0.13 1.02
C PHE A 21 10.18 -1.54 0.60
N ASP A 22 9.20 -2.44 0.72
CA ASP A 22 9.29 -3.80 0.20
C ASP A 22 9.38 -3.80 -1.33
N GLY A 23 10.33 -4.55 -1.85
CA GLY A 23 10.47 -4.86 -3.27
C GLY A 23 9.65 -6.08 -3.68
N LYS A 24 10.08 -6.75 -4.75
CA LYS A 24 9.40 -7.95 -5.25
C LYS A 24 9.46 -9.08 -4.20
N PRO A 25 8.32 -9.67 -3.81
CA PRO A 25 8.32 -10.77 -2.85
C PRO A 25 9.00 -12.03 -3.45
N PRO A 26 9.65 -12.88 -2.63
CA PRO A 26 10.26 -14.11 -3.06
C PRO A 26 9.18 -15.15 -3.45
N ASN A 27 9.46 -15.93 -4.50
CA ASN A 27 8.50 -16.88 -5.10
C ASN A 27 7.95 -17.94 -4.12
N LEU A 28 8.65 -18.19 -3.02
CA LEU A 28 8.27 -19.15 -1.96
C LEU A 28 6.99 -18.73 -1.19
N LYS A 29 6.50 -17.49 -1.32
CA LYS A 29 5.26 -16.99 -0.70
C LYS A 29 4.04 -16.97 -1.64
N GLY A 30 3.97 -17.87 -2.62
CA GLY A 30 2.86 -17.94 -3.58
C GLY A 30 1.48 -18.14 -2.95
N GLY A 31 1.38 -18.91 -1.85
CA GLY A 31 0.10 -19.21 -1.20
C GLY A 31 -0.56 -18.02 -0.51
N GLU A 32 0.21 -17.06 0.02
CA GLU A 32 -0.36 -15.84 0.61
C GLU A 32 -0.72 -14.80 -0.46
N LEU A 33 0.05 -14.76 -1.55
CA LEU A 33 -0.26 -13.97 -2.74
C LEU A 33 -1.57 -14.41 -3.39
N ALA A 34 -1.80 -15.72 -3.53
CA ALA A 34 -3.03 -16.30 -4.04
C ALA A 34 -4.26 -15.91 -3.20
N LYS A 35 -4.16 -16.02 -1.87
CA LYS A 35 -5.23 -15.57 -0.95
C LYS A 35 -5.50 -14.06 -1.03
N ARG A 36 -4.48 -13.25 -1.30
CA ARG A 36 -4.64 -11.80 -1.51
C ARG A 36 -5.29 -11.48 -2.85
N THR A 37 -5.02 -12.25 -3.90
CA THR A 37 -5.72 -12.10 -5.20
C THR A 37 -7.17 -12.55 -5.11
N GLU A 38 -7.46 -13.67 -4.43
CA GLU A 38 -8.83 -14.15 -4.22
C GLU A 38 -9.69 -13.12 -3.48
N ARG A 39 -9.22 -12.58 -2.35
CA ARG A 39 -9.94 -11.52 -1.61
C ARG A 39 -10.17 -10.26 -2.44
N ARG A 40 -9.26 -9.95 -3.36
CA ARG A 40 -9.41 -8.80 -4.28
C ARG A 40 -10.48 -9.05 -5.33
N GLU A 41 -10.53 -10.26 -5.88
CA GLU A 41 -11.55 -10.65 -6.85
C GLU A 41 -12.93 -10.73 -6.22
N GLU A 42 -13.04 -11.25 -5.00
CA GLU A 42 -14.28 -11.25 -4.21
C GLU A 42 -14.77 -9.82 -3.97
N SER A 43 -13.90 -8.92 -3.48
CA SER A 43 -14.26 -7.52 -3.22
C SER A 43 -14.67 -6.77 -4.50
N GLN A 44 -14.07 -7.09 -5.65
CA GLN A 44 -14.46 -6.50 -6.93
C GLN A 44 -15.82 -7.02 -7.41
N LYS A 45 -16.10 -8.32 -7.23
CA LYS A 45 -17.40 -8.92 -7.55
C LYS A 45 -18.51 -8.38 -6.65
N GLU A 46 -18.24 -8.17 -5.37
CA GLU A 46 -19.17 -7.54 -4.43
C GLU A 46 -19.47 -6.09 -4.79
N LEU A 47 -18.46 -5.34 -5.26
CA LEU A 47 -18.66 -3.97 -5.71
C LEU A 47 -19.51 -3.91 -6.98
N ASN A 48 -19.23 -4.75 -7.99
CA ASN A 48 -20.03 -4.78 -9.21
C ASN A 48 -21.51 -5.15 -8.93
N LYS A 49 -21.75 -6.09 -8.00
CA LYS A 49 -23.12 -6.43 -7.55
C LYS A 49 -23.79 -5.26 -6.82
N ALA A 50 -23.05 -4.51 -6.01
CA ALA A 50 -23.58 -3.33 -5.33
C ALA A 50 -23.89 -2.18 -6.29
N GLU A 51 -23.10 -2.03 -7.36
CA GLU A 51 -23.37 -1.09 -8.46
C GLU A 51 -24.62 -1.48 -9.26
N GLU A 52 -24.83 -2.78 -9.51
CA GLU A 52 -26.04 -3.30 -10.17
C GLU A 52 -27.31 -3.13 -9.33
N LEU A 53 -27.20 -3.19 -8.00
CA LEU A 53 -28.30 -2.99 -7.06
C LEU A 53 -28.59 -1.52 -6.74
N GLY A 54 -27.70 -0.59 -7.12
CA GLY A 54 -27.88 0.85 -6.93
C GLY A 54 -27.79 1.35 -5.48
N ASP A 55 -27.24 0.53 -4.57
CA ASP A 55 -27.14 0.86 -3.14
C ASP A 55 -25.94 1.78 -2.87
N VAL A 56 -26.21 3.09 -2.79
CA VAL A 56 -25.19 4.14 -2.67
C VAL A 56 -24.29 3.96 -1.44
N GLU A 57 -24.85 3.51 -0.31
CA GLU A 57 -24.08 3.29 0.93
C GLU A 57 -23.13 2.08 0.82
N ALA A 58 -23.56 1.02 0.14
CA ALA A 58 -22.74 -0.16 -0.09
C ALA A 58 -21.60 0.16 -1.07
N ILE A 59 -21.90 0.90 -2.14
CA ILE A 59 -20.92 1.36 -3.13
C ILE A 59 -19.80 2.16 -2.45
N GLU A 60 -20.13 3.12 -1.58
CA GLU A 60 -19.10 3.87 -0.85
C GLU A 60 -18.23 2.98 0.04
N LYS A 61 -18.83 2.01 0.73
CA LYS A 61 -18.13 1.09 1.63
C LYS A 61 -17.17 0.17 0.88
N PHE A 62 -17.57 -0.34 -0.28
CA PHE A 62 -16.72 -1.18 -1.12
C PHE A 62 -15.68 -0.35 -1.88
N SER A 63 -16.01 0.88 -2.29
CA SER A 63 -15.10 1.81 -2.96
C SER A 63 -13.90 2.15 -2.07
N ARG A 64 -14.13 2.40 -0.78
CA ARG A 64 -13.04 2.62 0.20
C ARG A 64 -12.09 1.42 0.34
N ARG A 65 -12.56 0.19 0.11
CA ARG A 65 -11.71 -1.03 0.12
C ARG A 65 -10.96 -1.22 -1.19
N LEU A 66 -11.48 -0.71 -2.31
CA LEU A 66 -10.87 -0.85 -3.64
C LEU A 66 -9.78 0.17 -3.96
N VAL A 67 -9.53 1.17 -3.09
CA VAL A 67 -8.47 2.15 -3.33
C VAL A 67 -7.12 1.44 -3.52
N LYS A 68 -6.74 1.29 -4.79
CA LYS A 68 -5.47 0.67 -5.19
C LYS A 68 -4.38 1.73 -5.08
N VAL A 69 -3.41 1.46 -4.22
CA VAL A 69 -2.15 2.20 -4.24
C VAL A 69 -1.43 1.82 -5.54
N THR A 70 -1.42 2.74 -6.51
CA THR A 70 -0.68 2.52 -7.76
C THR A 70 0.83 2.64 -7.50
N PRO A 71 1.68 2.02 -8.33
CA PRO A 71 3.14 2.17 -8.20
C PRO A 71 3.60 3.63 -8.26
N GLN A 72 2.90 4.48 -9.02
CA GLN A 72 3.14 5.93 -9.08
C GLN A 72 3.12 6.58 -7.68
N HIS A 73 2.11 6.26 -6.87
CA HIS A 73 1.98 6.80 -5.52
C HIS A 73 3.19 6.43 -4.63
N ASN A 74 3.78 5.26 -4.85
CA ASN A 74 4.97 4.83 -4.12
C ASN A 74 6.21 5.62 -4.55
N GLU A 75 6.35 5.91 -5.84
CA GLU A 75 7.44 6.75 -6.36
C GLU A 75 7.33 8.19 -5.87
N ASP A 76 6.12 8.75 -5.87
CA ASP A 76 5.84 10.08 -5.33
C ASP A 76 6.18 10.15 -3.84
N CYS A 77 5.81 9.12 -3.05
CA CYS A 77 6.16 9.05 -1.63
C CYS A 77 7.67 8.93 -1.40
N LYS A 78 8.40 8.14 -2.20
CA LYS A 78 9.86 8.05 -2.12
C LYS A 78 10.51 9.40 -2.42
N THR A 79 10.01 10.11 -3.42
CA THR A 79 10.52 11.43 -3.82
C THR A 79 10.26 12.45 -2.71
N LEU A 80 9.07 12.46 -2.14
CA LEU A 80 8.72 13.31 -1.00
C LEU A 80 9.64 13.05 0.20
N LEU A 81 9.84 11.78 0.58
CA LEU A 81 10.68 11.43 1.73
C LEU A 81 12.16 11.81 1.52
N LYS A 82 12.66 11.68 0.29
CA LYS A 82 14.01 12.14 -0.08
C LYS A 82 14.14 13.66 0.07
N LEU A 83 13.14 14.42 -0.38
CA LEU A 83 13.14 15.89 -0.24
C LEU A 83 13.06 16.33 1.22
N MET A 84 12.38 15.56 2.08
CA MET A 84 12.32 15.80 3.52
C MET A 84 13.60 15.39 4.28
N GLY A 85 14.58 14.78 3.61
CA GLY A 85 15.81 14.30 4.24
C GLY A 85 15.65 13.02 5.08
N VAL A 86 14.55 12.29 4.89
CA VAL A 86 14.28 11.05 5.62
C VAL A 86 14.90 9.87 4.87
N PRO A 87 15.69 9.00 5.53
CA PRO A 87 16.30 7.85 4.88
C PRO A 87 15.23 6.84 4.42
N VAL A 88 15.36 6.44 3.15
CA VAL A 88 14.49 5.45 2.51
C VAL A 88 15.34 4.24 2.10
N VAL A 89 14.99 3.07 2.62
CA VAL A 89 15.62 1.79 2.29
C VAL A 89 14.70 1.01 1.36
N GLN A 90 15.25 0.51 0.25
CA GLN A 90 14.54 -0.39 -0.65
C GLN A 90 15.05 -1.81 -0.44
N VAL A 91 14.19 -2.70 0.02
CA VAL A 91 14.56 -4.10 0.26
C VAL A 91 14.28 -4.91 -0.99
N CYS A 92 15.32 -5.54 -1.54
CA CYS A 92 15.17 -6.59 -2.53
C CYS A 92 15.29 -7.93 -1.79
N LEU A 93 14.18 -8.66 -1.62
CA LEU A 93 14.18 -9.97 -0.95
C LEU A 93 14.92 -11.08 -1.73
N VAL A 94 15.55 -10.74 -2.86
CA VAL A 94 16.33 -11.66 -3.69
C VAL A 94 17.63 -12.12 -3.00
N PHE A 95 18.14 -11.37 -2.01
CA PHE A 95 19.46 -11.63 -1.42
C PHE A 95 19.46 -12.50 -0.15
N CYS A 96 18.36 -13.15 0.23
CA CYS A 96 18.27 -13.93 1.47
C CYS A 96 18.54 -15.45 1.27
N LEU A 97 19.06 -15.87 0.11
CA LEU A 97 19.26 -17.29 -0.27
C LEU A 97 20.63 -17.57 -0.92
N SER A 98 21.67 -16.83 -0.54
CA SER A 98 23.06 -17.17 -0.84
C SER A 98 23.82 -17.54 0.42
#